data_AF-A0A7L2UYF0-F1
#
_entry.id   AF-A0A7L2UYF0-F1
#
_cell.length_a   1.000
_cell.length_b   1.000
_cell.length_c   1.000
_cell.angle_alpha   90.00
_cell.angle_beta   90.00
_cell.angle_gamma   90.00
#
_symmetry.space_group_name_H-M   'P 1'
#
loop_
_entity.id
_entity.type
_entity.pdbx_description
1 polymer ?
#
loop_
_entity_poly.entity_id
_entity_poly.type
_entity_poly.pdbx_seq_one_letter_code
_entity_poly.pdbx_strand_id
1 'polypeptide(L)'
;GLGPLDMTVCILGSPTAFLPVLLEGGTRCPGAMVLCLSPAWASRVPSEASPGAWSLLLSRGVSFQAGGHSTLETFVPPRRANYVTGTFAAGDPEGGWVGELARDLDCPTGGSVPLAHRLEDPLVTRWVLASRAGLPVPPTLAFVLGPGGDLPADPVAPGVRLVRLEDPQGQESLVQEE
;
A
#
# COMPACT_ATOMS: atom_id res chain seq x y z
N GLY A 1 4.73 -0.94 37.26
CA GLY A 1 3.83 -1.82 36.48
C GLY A 1 3.70 -1.21 35.11
N LEU A 2 4.07 -1.94 34.06
CA LEU A 2 3.89 -1.48 32.69
C LEU A 2 2.39 -1.63 32.37
N GLY A 3 1.73 -0.51 32.07
CA GLY A 3 0.33 -0.44 31.68
C GLY A 3 0.04 -1.15 30.36
N PRO A 4 -1.21 -1.13 29.86
CA PRO A 4 -1.58 -1.77 28.61
C PRO A 4 -0.65 -1.27 27.50
N LEU A 5 0.04 -2.23 26.88
CA LEU A 5 1.14 -2.11 25.92
C LEU A 5 1.17 -0.80 25.12
N ASP A 6 2.35 -0.13 25.10
CA ASP A 6 2.71 1.01 24.24
C ASP A 6 2.75 0.62 22.75
N MET A 7 1.68 -0.01 22.26
CA MET A 7 1.53 -0.49 20.89
C MET A 7 0.44 0.32 20.21
N THR A 8 0.77 0.88 19.07
CA THR A 8 -0.15 1.62 18.21
C THR A 8 -0.05 1.06 16.81
N VAL A 9 -1.14 0.45 16.36
CA VAL A 9 -1.30 0.01 14.98
C VAL A 9 -2.08 1.10 14.25
N CYS A 10 -1.38 1.85 13.40
CA CYS A 10 -1.97 2.94 12.64
C CYS A 10 -2.42 2.45 11.28
N ILE A 11 -3.70 2.69 10.96
CA ILE A 11 -4.25 2.50 9.63
C ILE A 11 -4.49 3.87 9.01
N LEU A 12 -3.81 4.13 7.89
CA LEU A 12 -3.90 5.38 7.13
C LEU A 12 -4.94 5.24 6.01
N GLY A 13 -5.83 6.23 5.89
CA GLY A 13 -6.76 6.33 4.77
C GLY A 13 -8.15 5.80 5.07
N SER A 14 -8.83 5.28 4.05
CA SER A 14 -10.23 4.84 4.17
C SER A 14 -10.35 3.59 5.04
N PRO A 15 -11.34 3.51 5.95
CA PRO A 15 -11.56 2.32 6.77
C PRO A 15 -12.06 1.12 5.97
N THR A 16 -12.57 1.32 4.75
CA THR A 16 -13.36 0.31 4.02
C THR A 16 -12.66 -1.05 3.89
N ALA A 17 -11.38 -1.03 3.47
CA ALA A 17 -10.60 -2.26 3.30
C ALA A 17 -10.12 -2.87 4.63
N PHE A 18 -10.13 -2.09 5.72
CA PHE A 18 -9.52 -2.45 7.00
C PHE A 18 -10.51 -2.54 8.16
N LEU A 19 -11.80 -2.28 7.95
CA LEU A 19 -12.80 -2.27 9.02
C LEU A 19 -12.86 -3.60 9.78
N PRO A 20 -12.83 -4.78 9.12
CA PRO A 20 -12.77 -6.06 9.85
C PRO A 20 -11.52 -6.17 10.73
N VAL A 21 -10.37 -5.69 10.24
CA VAL A 21 -9.10 -5.70 10.98
C VAL A 21 -9.14 -4.75 12.17
N LEU A 22 -9.73 -3.56 12.00
CA LEU A 22 -9.90 -2.56 13.07
C LEU A 22 -10.81 -3.09 14.19
N LEU A 23 -11.91 -3.75 13.84
CA LEU A 23 -12.88 -4.29 14.81
C LEU A 23 -12.33 -5.50 15.57
N GLU A 24 -11.73 -6.46 14.87
CA GLU A 24 -11.10 -7.62 15.52
C GLU A 24 -9.90 -7.17 16.37
N GLY A 25 -9.04 -6.30 15.81
CA GLY A 25 -7.90 -5.74 16.53
C GLY A 25 -8.31 -4.94 17.76
N GLY A 26 -9.39 -4.15 17.70
CA GLY A 26 -9.94 -3.42 18.85
C GLY A 26 -10.51 -4.36 19.92
N THR A 27 -10.97 -5.55 19.54
CA THR A 27 -11.41 -6.59 20.49
C THR A 27 -10.22 -7.28 21.17
N ARG A 28 -9.14 -7.53 20.43
CA ARG A 28 -7.92 -8.19 20.96
C ARG A 28 -7.05 -7.24 21.78
N CYS A 29 -6.89 -6.02 21.30
CA CYS A 29 -6.02 -4.98 21.85
C CYS A 29 -6.79 -3.65 21.92
N PRO A 30 -7.70 -3.48 22.90
CA PRO A 30 -8.52 -2.28 23.02
C PRO A 30 -7.68 -0.99 23.06
N GLY A 31 -7.99 -0.05 22.16
CA GLY A 31 -7.29 1.23 22.05
C GLY A 31 -5.94 1.17 21.33
N ALA A 32 -5.45 -0.01 20.91
CA ALA A 32 -4.19 -0.10 20.14
C ALA A 32 -4.39 0.18 18.64
N MET A 33 -5.57 -0.13 18.12
CA MET A 33 -5.94 0.07 16.71
C MET A 33 -6.42 1.51 16.51
N VAL A 34 -5.69 2.29 15.72
CA VAL A 34 -5.99 3.71 15.46
C VAL A 34 -6.11 3.96 13.97
N LEU A 35 -7.28 4.43 13.55
CA LEU A 35 -7.53 4.88 12.18
C LEU A 35 -7.22 6.37 12.05
N CYS A 36 -6.35 6.72 11.11
CA CYS A 36 -6.01 8.09 10.75
C CYS A 36 -6.66 8.42 9.41
N LEU A 37 -7.60 9.37 9.41
CA LEU A 37 -8.41 9.73 8.24
C LEU A 37 -7.90 10.97 7.50
N SER A 38 -6.92 11.69 8.07
CA SER A 38 -6.43 12.96 7.53
C SER A 38 -4.94 13.12 7.80
N PRO A 39 -4.16 13.64 6.84
CA PRO A 39 -2.74 13.90 7.07
C PRO A 39 -2.50 14.92 8.19
N ALA A 40 -3.44 15.82 8.47
CA ALA A 40 -3.33 16.80 9.54
C ALA A 40 -3.35 16.17 10.95
N TRP A 41 -3.69 14.89 11.07
CA TRP A 41 -3.74 14.16 12.35
C TRP A 41 -2.43 13.45 12.68
N ALA A 42 -1.46 13.48 11.76
CA ALA A 42 -0.19 12.82 11.91
C ALA A 42 0.97 13.76 11.54
N SER A 43 2.12 13.54 12.15
CA SER A 43 3.36 14.19 11.79
C SER A 43 4.48 13.18 11.70
N ARG A 44 5.42 13.45 10.79
CA ARG A 44 6.67 12.70 10.69
C ARG A 44 7.75 13.46 11.43
N VAL A 45 8.47 12.76 12.29
CA VAL A 45 9.65 13.30 12.98
C VAL A 45 10.85 12.42 12.68
N PRO A 46 12.08 12.96 12.61
CA PRO A 46 13.27 12.14 12.45
C PRO A 46 13.34 11.07 13.54
N SER A 47 13.62 9.83 13.15
CA SER A 47 13.76 8.74 14.10
C SER A 47 14.98 8.93 14.99
N GLU A 48 14.79 8.80 16.30
CA GLU A 48 15.89 8.75 17.26
C GLU A 48 16.64 7.41 17.22
N ALA A 49 15.95 6.34 16.78
CA ALA A 49 16.47 4.97 16.80
C ALA A 49 17.15 4.56 15.49
N SER A 50 16.79 5.20 14.37
CA SER A 50 17.22 4.80 13.03
C SER A 50 17.56 6.02 12.17
N PRO A 51 18.84 6.39 12.04
CA PRO A 51 19.26 7.52 11.21
C PRO A 51 18.75 7.39 9.78
N GLY A 52 18.12 8.45 9.26
CA GLY A 52 17.53 8.48 7.91
C GLY A 52 16.10 7.94 7.83
N ALA A 53 15.57 7.35 8.90
CA ALA A 53 14.17 6.93 8.99
C ALA A 53 13.31 7.96 9.77
N TRP A 54 12.00 7.78 9.69
CA TRP A 54 11.01 8.66 10.30
C TRP A 54 10.14 7.91 11.31
N SER A 55 9.87 8.51 12.46
CA SER A 55 8.79 8.09 13.34
C SER A 55 7.50 8.81 12.95
N LEU A 56 6.38 8.07 12.91
CA LEU A 56 5.05 8.66 12.71
C LEU A 56 4.38 8.91 14.06
N LEU A 57 3.99 10.16 14.32
CA LEU A 57 3.29 10.58 15.53
C LEU A 57 1.85 10.98 15.20
N LEU A 58 0.90 10.43 15.95
CA LEU A 58 -0.52 10.72 15.82
C LEU A 58 -0.93 11.73 16.88
N SER A 59 -1.43 12.89 16.44
CA SER A 59 -2.06 13.88 17.33
C SER A 59 -3.55 13.59 17.50
N ARG A 60 -4.19 12.92 16.54
CA ARG A 60 -5.60 12.53 16.55
C ARG A 60 -5.80 11.21 15.82
N GLY A 61 -6.91 10.52 16.12
CA GLY A 61 -7.29 9.31 15.41
C GLY A 61 -8.57 8.71 15.96
N VAL A 62 -9.16 7.77 15.22
CA VAL A 62 -10.29 6.98 15.69
C VAL A 62 -9.75 5.68 16.30
N SER A 63 -9.81 5.57 17.61
CA SER A 63 -9.40 4.38 18.35
C SER A 63 -10.53 3.36 18.41
N PHE A 64 -10.20 2.09 18.17
CA PHE A 64 -11.16 0.98 18.22
C PHE A 64 -11.01 0.21 19.53
N GLN A 65 -12.15 -0.11 20.14
CA GLN A 65 -12.28 -0.74 21.45
C GLN A 65 -13.10 -2.04 21.33
N ALA A 66 -13.13 -2.82 22.40
CA ALA A 66 -13.90 -4.05 22.45
C ALA A 66 -15.41 -3.80 22.24
N GLY A 67 -16.08 -4.77 21.64
CA GLY A 67 -17.53 -4.70 21.37
C GLY A 67 -17.91 -3.78 20.22
N GLY A 68 -16.97 -3.45 19.33
CA GLY A 68 -17.23 -2.62 18.14
C GLY A 68 -17.34 -1.12 18.42
N HIS A 69 -16.96 -0.68 19.62
CA HIS A 69 -16.94 0.74 19.95
C HIS A 69 -15.74 1.42 19.32
N SER A 70 -15.95 2.63 18.80
CA SER A 70 -14.89 3.47 18.25
C SER A 70 -15.03 4.89 18.77
N THR A 71 -13.91 5.51 19.14
CA THR A 71 -13.88 6.87 19.71
C THR A 71 -12.89 7.72 18.95
N LEU A 72 -13.30 8.95 18.59
CA LEU A 72 -12.36 9.95 18.10
C LEU A 72 -11.56 10.51 19.27
N GLU A 73 -10.26 10.29 19.24
CA GLU A 73 -9.33 10.67 20.31
C GLU A 73 -8.36 11.76 19.83
N THR A 74 -7.95 12.59 20.78
CA THR A 74 -6.84 13.54 20.63
C THR A 74 -5.75 13.11 21.60
N PHE A 75 -4.54 12.90 21.10
CA PHE A 75 -3.42 12.38 21.86
C PHE A 75 -2.52 13.52 22.32
N VAL A 76 -2.40 13.69 23.64
CA VAL A 76 -1.50 14.67 24.27
C VAL A 76 -0.73 13.96 25.40
N PRO A 77 0.57 13.66 25.22
CA PRO A 77 1.39 13.94 24.03
C PRO A 77 0.97 13.09 22.80
N PRO A 78 1.39 13.48 21.57
CA PRO A 78 1.16 12.68 20.36
C PRO A 78 1.65 11.24 20.54
N ARG A 79 0.87 10.29 20.03
CA ARG A 79 1.14 8.85 20.17
C ARG A 79 1.96 8.34 19.00
N ARG A 80 3.06 7.65 19.28
CA ARG A 80 3.91 7.05 18.24
C ARG A 80 3.25 5.81 17.63
N ALA A 81 3.29 5.68 16.31
CA ALA A 81 2.91 4.46 15.60
C ALA A 81 4.02 3.40 15.71
N ASN A 82 3.64 2.16 16.00
CA ASN A 82 4.55 1.01 16.10
C ASN A 82 4.39 0.03 14.93
N TYR A 83 3.30 0.15 14.17
CA TYR A 83 3.06 -0.53 12.90
C TYR A 83 2.16 0.35 12.06
N VAL A 84 2.43 0.46 10.76
CA VAL A 84 1.65 1.30 9.85
C VAL A 84 1.18 0.50 8.64
N THR A 85 -0.10 0.62 8.31
CA THR A 85 -0.64 0.12 7.04
C THR A 85 -1.68 1.10 6.50
N GLY A 86 -2.15 0.89 5.27
CA GLY A 86 -3.12 1.76 4.65
C GLY A 86 -3.50 1.29 3.25
N THR A 87 -4.44 2.02 2.65
CA THR A 87 -4.82 1.79 1.25
C THR A 87 -3.84 2.52 0.33
N PHE A 88 -2.86 1.80 -0.20
CA PHE A 88 -1.91 2.31 -1.19
C PHE A 88 -2.48 2.07 -2.60
N ALA A 89 -3.27 3.01 -3.13
CA ALA A 89 -3.92 2.82 -4.44
C ALA A 89 -2.92 3.01 -5.60
N ALA A 90 -2.96 2.14 -6.62
CA ALA A 90 -2.11 2.27 -7.81
C ALA A 90 -2.48 3.42 -8.76
N GLY A 91 -3.60 4.12 -8.52
CA GLY A 91 -4.00 5.28 -9.32
C GLY A 91 -3.18 6.55 -9.04
N ASP A 92 -2.42 6.58 -7.95
CA ASP A 92 -1.59 7.72 -7.53
C ASP A 92 -0.12 7.30 -7.54
N PRO A 93 0.73 7.85 -8.44
CA PRO A 93 2.15 7.49 -8.54
C PRO A 93 2.91 7.66 -7.21
N GLU A 94 2.49 8.63 -6.38
CA GLU A 94 3.11 8.90 -5.08
C GLU A 94 2.32 8.26 -3.92
N GLY A 95 1.18 7.63 -4.20
CA GLY A 95 0.27 7.02 -3.22
C GLY A 95 -0.40 8.05 -2.31
N GLY A 96 -0.41 9.31 -2.74
CA GLY A 96 -0.97 10.44 -2.03
C GLY A 96 -0.38 10.61 -0.64
N TRP A 97 -1.14 11.24 0.24
CA TRP A 97 -0.72 11.49 1.61
C TRP A 97 -0.49 10.19 2.42
N VAL A 98 -1.17 9.09 2.07
CA VAL A 98 -0.98 7.78 2.72
C VAL A 98 0.41 7.24 2.41
N GLY A 99 0.81 7.30 1.14
CA GLY A 99 2.14 6.93 0.68
C GLY A 99 3.22 7.80 1.30
N GLU A 100 3.02 9.12 1.32
CA GLU A 100 3.96 10.07 1.89
C GLU A 100 4.20 9.82 3.38
N LEU A 101 3.14 9.58 4.16
CA LEU A 101 3.23 9.30 5.60
C LEU A 101 3.85 7.93 5.91
N ALA A 102 3.61 6.92 5.07
CA ALA A 102 4.13 5.58 5.26
C ALA A 102 5.59 5.40 4.77
N ARG A 103 6.16 6.41 4.11
CA ARG A 103 7.48 6.33 3.50
C ARG A 103 8.60 6.37 4.55
N ASP A 104 9.59 5.48 4.40
CA ASP A 104 10.83 5.45 5.18
C ASP A 104 10.59 5.46 6.71
N LEU A 105 9.56 4.76 7.17
CA LEU A 105 9.22 4.68 8.58
C LEU A 105 10.18 3.76 9.34
N ASP A 106 10.44 4.11 10.60
CA ASP A 106 11.27 3.33 11.52
C ASP A 106 10.52 2.16 12.20
N CYS A 107 9.30 1.90 11.77
CA CYS A 107 8.47 0.81 12.23
C CYS A 107 8.01 -0.06 11.04
N PRO A 108 7.65 -1.33 11.27
CA PRO A 108 7.20 -2.20 10.20
C PRO A 108 5.95 -1.66 9.51
N THR A 109 5.89 -1.83 8.18
CA THR A 109 4.72 -1.46 7.38
C THR A 109 4.04 -2.67 6.76
N GLY A 110 2.72 -2.62 6.63
CA GLY A 110 1.92 -3.68 5.97
C GLY A 110 1.96 -3.67 4.44
N GLY A 111 2.56 -2.63 3.86
CA GLY A 111 2.70 -2.45 2.42
C GLY A 111 3.49 -1.20 2.11
N SER A 112 3.64 -0.92 0.82
CA SER A 112 4.26 0.30 0.31
C SER A 112 3.66 0.65 -1.05
N VAL A 113 3.73 1.92 -1.42
CA VAL A 113 3.29 2.41 -2.74
C VAL A 113 3.97 1.65 -3.88
N PRO A 114 5.31 1.46 -3.91
CA PRO A 114 5.96 0.71 -4.98
C PRO A 114 5.48 -0.75 -5.06
N LEU A 115 5.24 -1.38 -3.92
CA LEU A 115 4.76 -2.77 -3.90
C LEU A 115 3.32 -2.87 -4.40
N ALA A 116 2.44 -1.96 -3.99
CA ALA A 116 1.05 -1.93 -4.44
C ALA A 116 0.96 -1.73 -5.96
N HIS A 117 1.70 -0.76 -6.52
CA HIS A 117 1.80 -0.56 -7.98
C HIS A 117 2.23 -1.83 -8.71
N ARG A 118 3.23 -2.54 -8.19
CA ARG A 118 3.73 -3.79 -8.80
C ARG A 118 2.69 -4.92 -8.75
N LEU A 119 1.97 -5.05 -7.63
CA LEU A 119 0.99 -6.12 -7.42
C LEU A 119 -0.34 -5.88 -8.14
N GLU A 120 -0.72 -4.62 -8.34
CA GLU A 120 -1.95 -4.25 -9.03
C GLU A 120 -1.81 -4.27 -10.56
N ASP A 121 -0.58 -4.20 -11.09
CA ASP A 121 -0.31 -4.45 -12.51
C ASP A 121 -0.24 -5.97 -12.80
N PRO A 122 -1.23 -6.55 -13.50
CA PRO A 122 -1.27 -7.99 -13.78
C PRO A 122 -0.15 -8.44 -14.71
N LEU A 123 0.28 -7.58 -15.64
CA LEU A 123 1.36 -7.89 -16.57
C LEU A 123 2.68 -7.97 -15.81
N VAL A 124 2.99 -6.96 -14.99
CA VAL A 124 4.21 -6.93 -14.18
C VAL A 124 4.22 -8.06 -13.16
N THR A 125 3.11 -8.31 -12.48
CA THR A 125 2.99 -9.42 -11.52
C THR A 125 3.26 -10.77 -12.20
N ARG A 126 2.59 -11.05 -13.32
CA ARG A 126 2.81 -12.30 -14.07
C ARG A 126 4.22 -12.40 -14.61
N TRP A 127 4.80 -11.30 -15.07
CA TRP A 127 6.17 -11.26 -15.55
C TRP A 127 7.14 -11.68 -14.45
N VAL A 128 7.04 -11.07 -13.26
CA VAL A 128 7.90 -11.39 -12.11
C VAL A 128 7.72 -12.85 -11.67
N LEU A 129 6.47 -13.34 -11.57
CA LEU A 129 6.20 -14.73 -11.18
C LEU A 129 6.79 -15.74 -12.17
N ALA A 130 6.64 -15.50 -13.48
CA ALA A 130 7.13 -16.41 -14.51
C ALA A 130 8.65 -16.35 -14.69
N SER A 131 9.21 -15.13 -14.83
CA SER A 131 10.64 -14.92 -15.16
C SER A 131 11.58 -15.10 -13.96
N ARG A 132 11.19 -14.64 -12.77
CA ARG A 132 12.06 -14.65 -11.58
C ARG A 132 11.77 -15.82 -10.64
N ALA A 133 10.50 -16.16 -10.45
CA ALA A 133 10.10 -17.22 -9.51
C ALA A 133 9.89 -18.59 -10.20
N GLY A 134 9.89 -18.64 -11.55
CA GLY A 134 9.64 -19.87 -12.30
C GLY A 134 8.24 -20.47 -12.06
N LEU A 135 7.29 -19.64 -11.64
CA LEU A 135 5.93 -20.07 -11.31
C LEU A 135 5.05 -20.08 -12.56
N PRO A 136 4.15 -21.06 -12.70
CA PRO A 136 3.21 -21.08 -13.81
C PRO A 136 2.27 -19.89 -13.70
N VAL A 137 2.09 -19.17 -14.82
CA VAL A 137 1.14 -18.06 -14.96
C VAL A 137 0.17 -18.33 -16.10
N PRO A 138 -1.04 -17.74 -16.08
CA PRO A 138 -1.96 -17.84 -17.21
C PRO A 138 -1.31 -17.34 -18.51
N PRO A 139 -1.53 -18.03 -19.65
CA PRO A 139 -1.09 -17.53 -20.96
C PRO A 139 -1.58 -16.10 -21.16
N THR A 140 -0.65 -15.17 -21.39
CA THR A 140 -0.93 -13.74 -21.43
C THR A 140 -0.41 -13.16 -22.74
N LEU A 141 -1.28 -12.53 -23.51
CA LEU A 141 -0.91 -11.64 -24.60
C LEU A 141 -1.13 -10.20 -24.11
N ALA A 142 -0.09 -9.39 -24.11
CA ALA A 142 -0.15 -8.01 -23.63
C ALA A 142 0.30 -7.04 -24.72
N PHE A 143 -0.50 -6.02 -24.97
CA PHE A 143 -0.20 -4.93 -25.89
C PHE A 143 0.25 -3.72 -25.09
N VAL A 144 1.42 -3.16 -25.41
CA VAL A 144 1.98 -2.00 -24.70
C VAL A 144 2.18 -0.87 -25.70
N LEU A 145 1.51 0.25 -25.45
CA LEU A 145 1.57 1.45 -26.28
C LEU A 145 2.69 2.38 -25.80
N GLY A 146 3.56 2.79 -26.72
CA GLY A 146 4.59 3.79 -26.46
C GLY A 146 5.90 3.28 -25.85
N PRO A 147 6.91 4.17 -25.71
CA PRO A 147 8.29 3.78 -25.43
C PRO A 147 8.59 3.41 -23.96
N GLY A 148 7.61 3.36 -23.05
CA GLY A 148 7.90 3.37 -21.61
C GLY A 148 6.81 2.85 -20.69
N GLY A 149 6.18 1.70 -21.01
CA GLY A 149 5.63 0.89 -19.92
C GLY A 149 6.78 0.33 -19.09
N ASP A 150 6.71 0.42 -17.76
CA ASP A 150 7.74 0.05 -16.78
C ASP A 150 7.95 -1.48 -16.70
N LEU A 151 8.14 -2.09 -17.88
CA LEU A 151 8.31 -3.51 -18.06
C LEU A 151 9.66 -3.91 -17.47
N PRO A 152 9.72 -4.98 -16.66
CA PRO A 152 10.98 -5.47 -16.13
C PRO A 152 11.94 -5.78 -17.27
N ALA A 153 13.19 -5.31 -17.18
CA ALA A 153 14.26 -5.58 -18.15
C ALA A 153 14.73 -7.06 -18.17
N ASP A 154 14.03 -7.92 -17.44
CA ASP A 154 14.33 -9.33 -17.19
C ASP A 154 14.11 -10.22 -18.44
N PRO A 155 14.65 -11.45 -18.44
CA PRO A 155 14.45 -12.39 -19.55
C PRO A 155 12.97 -12.64 -19.86
N VAL A 156 12.72 -13.08 -21.11
CA VAL A 156 11.41 -13.43 -21.65
C VAL A 156 10.63 -14.28 -20.64
N ALA A 157 9.54 -13.74 -20.11
CA ALA A 157 8.66 -14.43 -19.18
C ALA A 157 7.92 -15.59 -19.88
N PRO A 158 8.13 -16.87 -19.50
CA PRO A 158 7.44 -18.00 -20.10
C PRO A 158 5.92 -17.85 -19.98
N GLY A 159 5.20 -18.03 -21.10
CA GLY A 159 3.74 -17.87 -21.12
C GLY A 159 3.24 -16.43 -21.21
N VAL A 160 4.12 -15.42 -21.19
CA VAL A 160 3.77 -14.02 -21.43
C VAL A 160 4.34 -13.56 -22.77
N ARG A 161 3.47 -13.11 -23.66
CA ARG A 161 3.82 -12.59 -24.99
C ARG A 161 3.51 -11.10 -25.03
N LEU A 162 4.55 -10.29 -25.21
CA LEU A 162 4.44 -8.84 -25.26
C LEU A 162 4.45 -8.36 -26.71
N VAL A 163 3.50 -7.51 -27.08
CA VAL A 163 3.43 -6.83 -28.38
C VAL A 163 3.54 -5.34 -28.12
N ARG A 164 4.62 -4.71 -28.60
CA ARG A 164 4.80 -3.26 -28.50
C ARG A 164 4.11 -2.60 -29.68
N LEU A 165 3.25 -1.62 -29.39
CA LEU A 165 2.55 -0.82 -30.38
C LEU A 165 3.27 0.52 -30.49
N GLU A 166 3.87 0.76 -31.66
CA GLU A 166 4.69 1.94 -31.94
C GLU A 166 3.85 3.17 -32.35
N ASP A 167 2.59 2.97 -32.74
CA ASP A 167 1.66 4.04 -33.17
C ASP A 167 0.20 3.68 -32.82
N PRO A 168 -0.57 4.57 -32.16
CA PRO A 168 -2.02 4.40 -31.98
C PRO A 168 -2.83 4.55 -33.28
N GLN A 169 -2.24 5.00 -34.38
CA GLN A 169 -2.91 5.12 -35.68
C GLN A 169 -2.63 3.92 -36.59
N GLY A 170 -3.67 3.33 -37.18
CA GLY A 170 -3.53 2.39 -38.30
C GLY A 170 -3.95 0.92 -38.07
N GLN A 171 -4.57 0.57 -36.94
CA GLN A 171 -5.04 -0.81 -36.71
C GLN A 171 -6.52 -1.07 -37.08
N GLU A 172 -7.24 -0.07 -37.57
CA GLU A 172 -8.65 -0.21 -37.95
C GLU A 172 -8.86 -1.15 -39.16
N SER A 173 -7.84 -1.35 -40.00
CA SER A 173 -7.93 -2.24 -41.17
C SER A 173 -7.65 -3.73 -40.87
N LEU A 174 -7.23 -4.05 -39.64
CA LEU A 174 -6.84 -5.42 -39.24
C LEU A 174 -7.96 -6.17 -38.52
N VAL A 175 -9.04 -5.49 -38.14
CA VAL A 175 -10.25 -6.13 -37.62
C VAL A 175 -11.23 -6.30 -38.77
N GLN A 176 -11.21 -7.47 -39.41
CA GLN A 176 -12.33 -7.90 -40.25
C GLN A 176 -13.36 -8.54 -39.31
N GLU A 177 -14.54 -7.93 -39.20
CA GLU A 177 -15.71 -8.62 -38.64
C GLU A 177 -16.03 -9.83 -39.52
N GLU A 178 -16.19 -11.00 -38.90
CA GLU A 178 -16.73 -12.21 -39.54
C GLU A 178 -18.23 -12.08 -39.84
#